data_AF-A0A352RFT8-F1
#
_entry.id   AF-A0A352RFT8-F1
#
_cell.length_a   1.000
_cell.length_b   1.000
_cell.length_c   1.000
_cell.angle_alpha   90.00
_cell.angle_beta   90.00
_cell.angle_gamma   90.00
#
_symmetry.space_group_name_H-M   'P 1'
#
loop_
_entity.id
_entity.type
_entity.pdbx_description
1 polymer ?
#
loop_
_entity_poly.entity_id
_entity_poly.type
_entity_poly.pdbx_seq_one_letter_code
_entity_poly.pdbx_strand_id
1 'polypeptide(L)'
;DLKPKDLAAEAKRIAAKYKMECRVLEEKDMKKLGMEMLLGVSRGSREPAKLIILEYAHQQAKQTVAIVGKGVTFDSGGISLKPGKNMDEMKFDMCGAAAVLGAMKVIGQVNPKLNIIAVIPTTENMPGGDAQRPGDIVTAHNGKRVEILNTDAEGRLILGDALSYVVKEYKPDAVIDLATLTGACVAALGHLTTGAVSNNDALMEQVRRAG
;
A
#
# COMPACT_ATOMS: atom_id res chain seq x y z
N ASP A 1 -6.74 -12.08 -14.10
CA ASP A 1 -7.18 -11.01 -13.20
C ASP A 1 -6.48 -11.22 -11.86
N LEU A 2 -6.04 -10.16 -11.18
CA LEU A 2 -5.29 -10.24 -9.91
C LEU A 2 -6.15 -9.63 -8.80
N LYS A 3 -6.31 -10.35 -7.70
CA LYS A 3 -7.07 -9.96 -6.50
C LYS A 3 -6.15 -9.77 -5.28
N PRO A 4 -6.63 -9.20 -4.16
CA PRO A 4 -5.80 -9.02 -2.96
C PRO A 4 -5.15 -10.31 -2.46
N LYS A 5 -5.87 -11.44 -2.57
CA LYS A 5 -5.35 -12.78 -2.23
C LYS A 5 -4.18 -13.22 -3.10
N ASP A 6 -4.11 -12.79 -4.35
CA ASP A 6 -3.04 -13.16 -5.28
C ASP A 6 -1.74 -12.42 -4.96
N LEU A 7 -1.83 -11.14 -4.57
CA LEU A 7 -0.69 -10.39 -4.03
C LEU A 7 -0.16 -11.03 -2.74
N ALA A 8 -1.05 -11.46 -1.84
CA ALA A 8 -0.66 -12.16 -0.62
C ALA A 8 0.00 -13.51 -0.92
N ALA A 9 -0.48 -14.24 -1.94
CA ALA A 9 0.12 -15.49 -2.38
C ALA A 9 1.51 -15.29 -3.01
N GLU A 10 1.72 -14.21 -3.77
CA GLU A 10 3.04 -13.83 -4.30
C GLU A 10 4.01 -13.49 -3.17
N ALA A 11 3.58 -12.68 -2.19
CA ALA A 11 4.40 -12.33 -1.04
C ALA A 11 4.87 -13.58 -0.27
N LYS A 12 3.96 -14.53 0.01
CA LYS A 12 4.30 -15.81 0.64
C LYS A 12 5.30 -16.61 -0.18
N ARG A 13 5.18 -16.62 -1.51
CA ARG A 13 6.13 -17.30 -2.41
C ARG A 13 7.53 -16.67 -2.37
N ILE A 14 7.61 -15.33 -2.40
CA ILE A 14 8.87 -14.60 -2.25
C ILE A 14 9.51 -14.93 -0.89
N ALA A 15 8.72 -14.87 0.19
CA ALA A 15 9.21 -15.15 1.53
C ALA A 15 9.75 -16.57 1.69
N ALA A 16 9.01 -17.57 1.24
CA ALA A 16 9.45 -18.96 1.28
C ALA A 16 10.75 -19.17 0.49
N LYS A 17 10.86 -18.55 -0.69
CA LYS A 17 12.03 -18.68 -1.57
C LYS A 17 13.29 -18.06 -0.95
N TYR A 18 13.17 -16.91 -0.31
CA TYR A 18 14.32 -16.14 0.20
C TYR A 18 14.43 -16.14 1.73
N LYS A 19 13.71 -17.03 2.42
CA LYS A 19 13.72 -17.19 3.88
C LYS A 19 13.41 -15.89 4.63
N MET A 20 12.45 -15.13 4.13
CA MET A 20 11.89 -13.94 4.82
C MET A 20 10.68 -14.36 5.64
N GLU A 21 10.32 -13.56 6.63
CA GLU A 21 9.05 -13.73 7.31
C GLU A 21 7.92 -13.07 6.51
N CYS A 22 6.75 -13.72 6.47
CA CYS A 22 5.57 -13.17 5.83
C CYS A 22 4.36 -13.33 6.74
N ARG A 23 3.73 -12.20 7.07
CA ARG A 23 2.47 -12.15 7.80
C ARG A 23 1.42 -11.49 6.93
N VAL A 24 0.20 -12.00 7.00
CA VAL A 24 -0.94 -11.43 6.28
C VAL A 24 -2.04 -11.23 7.29
N LEU A 25 -2.37 -9.97 7.57
CA LEU A 25 -3.49 -9.62 8.43
C LEU A 25 -4.77 -9.65 7.59
N GLU A 26 -5.75 -10.40 8.06
CA GLU A 26 -7.07 -10.45 7.47
C GLU A 26 -7.94 -9.30 8.03
N GLU A 27 -9.09 -9.03 7.44
CA GLU A 27 -9.97 -7.94 7.87
C GLU A 27 -10.33 -7.99 9.36
N LYS A 28 -10.47 -9.20 9.93
CA LYS A 28 -10.73 -9.38 11.37
C LYS A 28 -9.58 -8.89 12.25
N ASP A 29 -8.34 -9.05 11.79
CA ASP A 29 -7.15 -8.59 12.51
C ASP A 29 -7.02 -7.08 12.38
N MET A 30 -7.19 -6.56 11.16
CA MET A 30 -7.22 -5.12 10.88
C MET A 30 -8.31 -4.39 11.67
N LYS A 31 -9.47 -5.02 11.88
CA LYS A 31 -10.56 -4.47 12.69
C LYS A 31 -10.18 -4.35 14.16
N LYS A 32 -9.48 -5.34 14.71
CA LYS A 32 -8.96 -5.27 16.09
C LYS A 32 -7.90 -4.19 16.25
N LEU A 33 -7.16 -3.90 15.18
CA LEU A 33 -6.16 -2.83 15.11
C LEU A 33 -6.77 -1.44 14.83
N GLY A 34 -8.07 -1.35 14.56
CA GLY A 34 -8.75 -0.08 14.29
C GLY A 34 -8.41 0.54 12.93
N MET A 35 -8.09 -0.29 11.92
CA MET A 35 -7.76 0.15 10.57
C MET A 35 -9.02 0.43 9.72
N GLU A 36 -9.91 1.31 10.20
CA GLU A 36 -11.18 1.57 9.53
C GLU A 36 -11.04 2.41 8.26
N MET A 37 -9.87 3.00 7.97
CA MET A 37 -9.63 3.64 6.67
C MET A 37 -9.48 2.58 5.58
N LEU A 38 -8.63 1.57 5.82
CA LEU A 38 -8.45 0.45 4.88
C LEU A 38 -9.72 -0.39 4.77
N LEU A 39 -10.30 -0.76 5.92
CA LEU A 39 -11.54 -1.54 5.96
C LEU A 39 -12.74 -0.78 5.40
N GLY A 40 -12.72 0.56 5.39
CA GLY A 40 -13.76 1.37 4.77
C GLY A 40 -13.77 1.23 3.25
N VAL A 41 -12.59 1.25 2.63
CA VAL A 41 -12.42 1.11 1.17
C VAL A 41 -12.90 -0.28 0.71
N SER A 42 -12.62 -1.33 1.48
CA SER A 42 -12.92 -2.70 1.07
C SER A 42 -14.40 -3.09 1.08
N ARG A 43 -15.25 -2.37 1.83
CA ARG A 43 -16.64 -2.79 2.12
C ARG A 43 -17.52 -2.96 0.88
N GLY A 44 -17.18 -2.30 -0.21
CA GLY A 44 -17.92 -2.43 -1.47
C GLY A 44 -17.55 -3.67 -2.28
N SER A 45 -16.40 -4.31 -1.99
CA SER A 45 -15.95 -5.50 -2.71
C SER A 45 -16.37 -6.80 -2.01
N ARG A 46 -16.44 -7.88 -2.81
CA ARG A 46 -16.56 -9.27 -2.32
C ARG A 46 -15.20 -9.91 -2.03
N GLU A 47 -14.11 -9.32 -2.50
CA GLU A 47 -12.75 -9.79 -2.26
C GLU A 47 -12.21 -9.11 -0.99
N PRO A 48 -11.97 -9.87 0.10
CA PRO A 48 -11.57 -9.29 1.37
C PRO A 48 -10.22 -8.59 1.28
N ALA A 49 -10.10 -7.47 1.98
CA ALA A 49 -8.83 -6.75 2.07
C ALA A 49 -7.80 -7.50 2.90
N LYS A 50 -6.52 -7.22 2.63
CA LYS A 50 -5.38 -7.80 3.34
C LYS A 50 -4.33 -6.73 3.63
N LEU A 51 -3.66 -6.83 4.78
CA LEU A 51 -2.40 -6.14 5.03
C LEU A 51 -1.28 -7.17 4.98
N ILE A 52 -0.49 -7.13 3.93
CA ILE A 52 0.64 -8.04 3.74
C ILE A 52 1.89 -7.38 4.34
N ILE A 53 2.63 -8.16 5.11
CA ILE A 53 3.86 -7.73 5.76
C ILE A 53 4.95 -8.75 5.43
N LEU A 54 6.06 -8.27 4.86
CA LEU A 54 7.25 -9.06 4.56
C LEU A 54 8.43 -8.48 5.32
N GLU A 55 9.16 -9.34 6.04
CA GLU A 55 10.27 -8.91 6.88
C GLU A 55 11.55 -9.62 6.42
N TYR A 56 12.49 -8.82 5.94
CA TYR A 56 13.86 -9.24 5.65
C TYR A 56 14.78 -8.69 6.74
N ALA A 57 15.57 -9.57 7.35
CA ALA A 57 16.52 -9.21 8.38
C ALA A 57 17.92 -9.71 8.04
N HIS A 58 18.93 -8.89 8.35
CA HIS A 58 20.33 -9.26 8.17
C HIS A 58 21.10 -9.08 9.49
N GLN A 59 21.93 -10.04 9.87
CA GLN A 59 22.63 -10.04 11.16
C GLN A 59 23.55 -8.83 11.36
N GLN A 60 24.09 -8.28 10.27
CA GLN A 60 24.95 -7.08 10.28
C GLN A 60 24.20 -5.77 10.00
N ALA A 61 22.86 -5.80 9.95
CA ALA A 61 22.08 -4.61 9.72
C ALA A 61 22.22 -3.62 10.87
N LYS A 62 22.38 -2.34 10.52
CA LYS A 62 22.39 -1.22 11.48
C LYS A 62 21.17 -0.32 11.37
N GLN A 63 20.40 -0.49 10.28
CA GLN A 63 19.26 0.35 9.95
C GLN A 63 18.11 -0.53 9.49
N THR A 64 16.91 -0.06 9.76
CA THR A 64 15.65 -0.64 9.32
C THR A 64 14.93 0.34 8.42
N VAL A 65 14.64 -0.07 7.19
CA VAL A 65 13.87 0.74 6.24
C VAL A 65 12.52 0.08 6.00
N ALA A 66 11.44 0.85 6.03
CA ALA A 66 10.14 0.39 5.60
C ALA A 66 9.85 0.82 4.16
N ILE A 67 9.33 -0.09 3.34
CA ILE A 67 8.81 0.20 2.00
C ILE A 67 7.33 -0.15 1.96
N VAL A 68 6.49 0.80 1.56
CA VAL A 68 5.02 0.64 1.60
C VAL A 68 4.43 0.80 0.20
N GLY A 69 3.62 -0.15 -0.25
CA GLY A 69 3.10 -0.15 -1.63
C GLY A 69 1.58 -0.12 -1.68
N LYS A 70 0.99 0.86 -2.37
CA LYS A 70 -0.46 0.89 -2.65
C LYS A 70 -0.87 -0.35 -3.44
N GLY A 71 -1.78 -1.16 -2.90
CA GLY A 71 -2.24 -2.42 -3.49
C GLY A 71 -3.72 -2.45 -3.85
N VAL A 72 -4.24 -1.41 -4.51
CA VAL A 72 -5.64 -1.41 -4.98
C VAL A 72 -5.71 -2.24 -6.26
N THR A 73 -6.17 -3.48 -6.14
CA THR A 73 -6.14 -4.44 -7.26
C THR A 73 -7.12 -4.14 -8.39
N PHE A 74 -8.17 -3.38 -8.07
CA PHE A 74 -9.04 -2.74 -9.05
C PHE A 74 -9.72 -1.54 -8.39
N ASP A 75 -9.80 -0.42 -9.12
CA ASP A 75 -10.39 0.82 -8.63
C ASP A 75 -11.49 1.34 -9.56
N SER A 76 -12.75 1.12 -9.17
CA SER A 76 -13.90 1.73 -9.85
C SER A 76 -14.18 3.17 -9.36
N GLY A 77 -13.52 3.61 -8.28
CA GLY A 77 -13.83 4.80 -7.50
C GLY A 77 -14.88 4.62 -6.39
N GLY A 78 -15.38 3.40 -6.18
CA GLY A 78 -16.42 3.14 -5.18
C GLY A 78 -17.75 3.84 -5.53
N ILE A 79 -18.36 4.54 -4.57
CA ILE A 79 -19.58 5.34 -4.78
C ILE A 79 -19.33 6.57 -5.68
N SER A 80 -18.13 7.14 -5.60
CA SER A 80 -17.65 8.22 -6.46
C SER A 80 -17.16 7.65 -7.79
N LEU A 81 -18.06 6.93 -8.47
CA LEU A 81 -17.75 6.06 -9.60
C LEU A 81 -17.01 6.80 -10.72
N LYS A 82 -15.89 6.24 -11.16
CA LYS A 82 -15.13 6.75 -12.32
C LYS A 82 -15.99 6.65 -13.60
N PRO A 83 -15.76 7.53 -14.59
CA PRO A 83 -16.30 7.32 -15.93
C PRO A 83 -15.82 5.99 -16.53
N GLY A 84 -16.63 5.37 -17.40
CA GLY A 84 -16.29 4.06 -17.98
C GLY A 84 -15.06 4.04 -18.89
N LYS A 85 -14.67 5.19 -19.45
CA LYS A 85 -13.50 5.29 -20.34
C LYS A 85 -12.22 4.98 -19.55
N ASN A 86 -11.43 4.01 -20.02
CA ASN A 86 -10.18 3.54 -19.43
C ASN A 86 -10.31 2.95 -18.00
N MET A 87 -11.52 2.63 -17.54
CA MET A 87 -11.71 2.00 -16.23
C MET A 87 -11.04 0.62 -16.16
N ASP A 88 -10.88 -0.07 -17.29
CA ASP A 88 -10.17 -1.34 -17.40
C ASP A 88 -8.67 -1.23 -17.07
N GLU A 89 -8.08 -0.03 -17.20
CA GLU A 89 -6.70 0.25 -16.80
C GLU A 89 -6.55 0.37 -15.28
N MET A 90 -7.65 0.53 -14.52
CA MET A 90 -7.59 0.66 -13.06
C MET A 90 -7.16 -0.63 -12.34
N LYS A 91 -6.98 -1.73 -13.08
CA LYS A 91 -6.21 -2.90 -12.62
C LYS A 91 -4.74 -2.58 -12.32
N PHE A 92 -4.21 -1.46 -12.84
CA PHE A 92 -2.83 -1.00 -12.58
C PHE A 92 -2.71 -0.26 -11.25
N ASP A 93 -3.80 -0.06 -10.51
CA ASP A 93 -3.80 0.73 -9.27
C ASP A 93 -3.14 0.01 -8.06
N MET A 94 -2.50 -1.12 -8.35
CA MET A 94 -1.68 -1.95 -7.48
C MET A 94 -0.18 -1.93 -7.88
N CYS A 95 0.23 -1.10 -8.83
CA CYS A 95 1.62 -1.05 -9.28
C CYS A 95 2.60 -0.66 -8.15
N GLY A 96 2.16 0.13 -7.16
CA GLY A 96 2.94 0.40 -5.94
C GLY A 96 3.26 -0.88 -5.16
N ALA A 97 2.26 -1.72 -4.94
CA ALA A 97 2.43 -3.04 -4.34
C ALA A 97 3.32 -3.96 -5.20
N ALA A 98 3.13 -3.97 -6.52
CA ALA A 98 3.96 -4.75 -7.43
C ALA A 98 5.43 -4.34 -7.38
N ALA A 99 5.71 -3.03 -7.33
CA ALA A 99 7.06 -2.50 -7.18
C ALA A 99 7.70 -2.94 -5.86
N VAL A 100 6.97 -2.91 -4.74
CA VAL A 100 7.45 -3.39 -3.44
C VAL A 100 7.73 -4.90 -3.46
N LEU A 101 6.84 -5.73 -4.02
CA LEU A 101 7.09 -7.17 -4.15
C LEU A 101 8.30 -7.46 -5.04
N GLY A 102 8.45 -6.74 -6.15
CA GLY A 102 9.61 -6.80 -7.03
C GLY A 102 10.90 -6.45 -6.30
N ALA A 103 10.89 -5.36 -5.52
CA ALA A 103 12.02 -4.95 -4.69
C ALA A 103 12.37 -6.02 -3.66
N MET A 104 11.40 -6.58 -2.93
CA MET A 104 11.65 -7.65 -1.95
C MET A 104 12.23 -8.91 -2.60
N LYS A 105 11.79 -9.26 -3.81
CA LYS A 105 12.41 -10.36 -4.58
C LYS A 105 13.89 -10.10 -4.88
N VAL A 106 14.27 -8.87 -5.24
CA VAL A 106 15.67 -8.49 -5.49
C VAL A 106 16.47 -8.43 -4.19
N ILE A 107 15.90 -7.89 -3.11
CA ILE A 107 16.51 -7.86 -1.77
C ILE A 107 16.89 -9.27 -1.32
N GLY A 108 16.00 -10.24 -1.51
CA GLY A 108 16.27 -11.64 -1.18
C GLY A 108 17.39 -12.27 -2.01
N GLN A 109 17.68 -11.74 -3.20
CA GLN A 109 18.78 -12.20 -4.05
C GLN A 109 20.12 -11.57 -3.68
N VAL A 110 20.13 -10.27 -3.40
CA VAL A 110 21.36 -9.51 -3.16
C VAL A 110 21.79 -9.49 -1.69
N ASN A 111 20.89 -9.87 -0.77
CA ASN A 111 21.13 -9.99 0.67
C ASN A 111 21.82 -8.73 1.26
N PRO A 112 21.18 -7.53 1.15
CA PRO A 112 21.79 -6.30 1.62
C PRO A 112 21.93 -6.28 3.15
N LYS A 113 22.92 -5.54 3.67
CA LYS A 113 23.16 -5.40 5.12
C LYS A 113 22.20 -4.39 5.78
N LEU A 114 20.90 -4.59 5.57
CA LEU A 114 19.81 -3.76 6.08
C LEU A 114 18.69 -4.65 6.60
N ASN A 115 17.88 -4.16 7.54
CA ASN A 115 16.57 -4.73 7.79
C ASN A 115 15.56 -4.01 6.92
N ILE A 116 14.65 -4.75 6.29
CA ILE A 116 13.65 -4.18 5.39
C ILE A 116 12.28 -4.74 5.73
N ILE A 117 11.34 -3.85 6.03
CA ILE A 117 9.95 -4.17 6.31
C ILE A 117 9.09 -3.69 5.14
N ALA A 118 8.60 -4.62 4.34
CA ALA A 118 7.66 -4.30 3.27
C ALA A 118 6.22 -4.43 3.78
N VAL A 119 5.42 -3.39 3.63
CA VAL A 119 3.99 -3.37 4.00
C VAL A 119 3.13 -3.04 2.79
N ILE A 120 2.15 -3.89 2.49
CA ILE A 120 1.28 -3.73 1.33
C ILE A 120 -0.17 -3.81 1.81
N PRO A 121 -0.84 -2.66 2.01
CA PRO A 121 -2.29 -2.65 2.12
C PRO A 121 -2.90 -2.97 0.76
N THR A 122 -3.78 -3.97 0.70
CA THR A 122 -4.41 -4.39 -0.54
C THR A 122 -5.90 -4.63 -0.41
N THR A 123 -6.65 -4.16 -1.40
CA THR A 123 -8.11 -4.21 -1.49
C THR A 123 -8.55 -4.04 -2.94
N GLU A 124 -9.83 -4.20 -3.22
CA GLU A 124 -10.47 -3.53 -4.36
C GLU A 124 -11.29 -2.33 -3.84
N ASN A 125 -11.48 -1.32 -4.69
CA ASN A 125 -12.41 -0.22 -4.44
C ASN A 125 -13.57 -0.34 -5.42
N MET A 126 -14.70 -0.86 -4.95
CA MET A 126 -15.87 -1.24 -5.75
C MET A 126 -17.13 -0.57 -5.21
N PRO A 127 -18.17 -0.34 -6.05
CA PRO A 127 -19.48 0.02 -5.52
C PRO A 127 -20.12 -1.25 -4.93
N GLY A 128 -20.98 -1.07 -3.94
CA GLY A 128 -21.68 -2.17 -3.29
C GLY A 128 -22.67 -1.64 -2.26
N GLY A 129 -23.57 -2.52 -1.78
CA GLY A 129 -24.58 -2.14 -0.79
C GLY A 129 -24.00 -1.60 0.52
N ASP A 130 -22.80 -2.10 0.88
CA ASP A 130 -22.06 -1.70 2.10
C ASP A 130 -20.88 -0.76 1.79
N ALA A 131 -20.75 -0.28 0.54
CA ALA A 131 -19.64 0.57 0.16
C ALA A 131 -19.60 1.87 0.99
N GLN A 132 -18.40 2.30 1.34
CA GLN A 132 -18.17 3.58 1.98
C GLN A 132 -18.71 4.72 1.11
N ARG A 133 -19.28 5.73 1.75
CA ARG A 133 -19.99 6.84 1.08
C ARG A 133 -19.29 8.16 1.35
N PRO A 134 -19.40 9.13 0.43
CA PRO A 134 -19.15 10.53 0.75
C PRO A 134 -19.95 10.97 1.99
N GLY A 135 -19.27 11.60 2.96
CA GLY A 135 -19.80 12.01 4.26
C GLY A 135 -19.63 10.97 5.38
N ASP A 136 -19.22 9.73 5.09
CA ASP A 136 -18.88 8.78 6.16
C ASP A 136 -17.63 9.27 6.91
N ILE A 137 -17.61 9.05 8.23
CA ILE A 137 -16.44 9.35 9.07
C ILE A 137 -15.85 8.04 9.59
N VAL A 138 -14.59 7.79 9.26
CA VAL A 138 -13.85 6.60 9.72
C VAL A 138 -12.75 6.97 10.71
N THR A 139 -12.34 5.99 11.52
CA THR A 139 -11.25 6.14 12.48
C THR A 139 -10.03 5.40 11.96
N ALA A 140 -8.95 6.13 11.71
CA ALA A 140 -7.66 5.57 11.34
C ALA A 140 -7.03 4.75 12.47
N HIS A 141 -6.06 3.91 12.14
CA HIS A 141 -5.26 3.11 13.09
C HIS A 141 -4.63 3.95 14.22
N ASN A 142 -4.27 5.21 13.95
CA ASN A 142 -3.74 6.14 14.97
C ASN A 142 -4.83 6.89 15.77
N GLY A 143 -6.10 6.54 15.62
CA GLY A 143 -7.23 7.17 16.30
C GLY A 143 -7.72 8.49 15.67
N LYS A 144 -7.06 9.00 14.62
CA LYS A 144 -7.55 10.19 13.90
C LYS A 144 -8.86 9.87 13.17
N ARG A 145 -9.77 10.83 13.12
CA ARG A 145 -11.03 10.72 12.37
C ARG A 145 -10.88 11.38 11.01
N VAL A 146 -11.37 10.71 9.97
CA VAL A 146 -11.30 11.17 8.58
C VAL A 146 -12.70 11.15 7.99
N GLU A 147 -13.18 12.30 7.55
CA GLU A 147 -14.39 12.41 6.74
C GLU A 147 -14.05 12.09 5.29
N ILE A 148 -14.80 11.18 4.70
CA ILE A 148 -14.61 10.76 3.32
C ILE A 148 -15.39 11.69 2.42
N LEU A 149 -14.72 12.59 1.72
CA LEU A 149 -15.39 13.47 0.76
C LEU A 149 -15.46 12.87 -0.65
N ASN A 150 -14.52 11.98 -0.97
CA ASN A 150 -14.42 11.31 -2.26
C ASN A 150 -13.88 9.90 -2.05
N THR A 151 -14.65 8.89 -2.47
CA THR A 151 -14.28 7.47 -2.34
C THR A 151 -13.28 7.01 -3.39
N ASP A 152 -13.02 7.84 -4.42
CA ASP A 152 -11.96 7.69 -5.42
C ASP A 152 -10.61 8.27 -4.96
N ALA A 153 -10.55 8.69 -3.69
CA ALA A 153 -9.31 9.05 -3.00
C ALA A 153 -8.91 7.95 -2.01
N GLU A 154 -9.14 6.69 -2.36
CA GLU A 154 -8.98 5.49 -1.53
C GLU A 154 -7.52 5.15 -1.23
N GLY A 155 -6.61 5.36 -2.19
CA GLY A 155 -5.21 4.93 -2.06
C GLY A 155 -4.52 5.54 -0.85
N ARG A 156 -4.79 6.81 -0.55
CA ARG A 156 -4.22 7.48 0.63
C ARG A 156 -4.82 6.98 1.95
N LEU A 157 -6.04 6.45 1.92
CA LEU A 157 -6.71 5.88 3.10
C LEU A 157 -6.04 4.56 3.49
N ILE A 158 -5.89 3.65 2.52
CA ILE A 158 -5.25 2.35 2.77
C ILE A 158 -3.77 2.51 3.16
N LEU A 159 -3.07 3.47 2.53
CA LEU A 159 -1.69 3.83 2.89
C LEU A 159 -1.62 4.47 4.27
N GLY A 160 -2.57 5.32 4.64
CA GLY A 160 -2.58 5.98 5.94
C GLY A 160 -2.59 5.00 7.11
N ASP A 161 -3.40 3.94 7.03
CA ASP A 161 -3.41 2.88 8.04
C ASP A 161 -2.11 2.06 8.02
N ALA A 162 -1.62 1.67 6.84
CA ALA A 162 -0.37 0.91 6.71
C ALA A 162 0.86 1.67 7.22
N LEU A 163 0.96 2.97 6.87
CA LEU A 163 2.03 3.87 7.31
C LEU A 163 1.96 4.07 8.82
N SER A 164 0.76 4.29 9.37
CA SER A 164 0.60 4.42 10.81
C SER A 164 0.98 3.13 11.55
N TYR A 165 0.63 1.98 11.01
CA TYR A 165 0.97 0.68 11.56
C TYR A 165 2.47 0.44 11.55
N VAL A 166 3.12 0.59 10.39
CA VAL A 166 4.55 0.27 10.25
C VAL A 166 5.41 1.18 11.12
N VAL A 167 5.07 2.46 11.22
CA VAL A 167 5.80 3.39 12.10
C VAL A 167 5.64 3.01 13.57
N LYS A 168 4.44 2.61 14.00
CA LYS A 168 4.16 2.26 15.40
C LYS A 168 4.83 0.95 15.81
N GLU A 169 4.69 -0.09 14.99
CA GLU A 169 5.13 -1.44 15.33
C GLU A 169 6.64 -1.65 15.10
N TYR A 170 7.20 -1.05 14.04
CA TYR A 170 8.58 -1.32 13.63
C TYR A 170 9.55 -0.17 13.88
N LYS A 171 9.07 1.06 14.01
CA LYS A 171 9.89 2.28 14.24
C LYS A 171 11.11 2.35 13.29
N PRO A 172 10.89 2.26 11.96
CA PRO A 172 11.97 2.25 10.98
C PRO A 172 12.71 3.61 10.94
N ASP A 173 13.97 3.58 10.52
CA ASP A 173 14.81 4.78 10.34
C ASP A 173 14.36 5.61 9.13
N ALA A 174 13.76 4.96 8.13
CA ALA A 174 13.18 5.62 6.96
C ALA A 174 11.95 4.85 6.47
N VAL A 175 10.99 5.57 5.91
CA VAL A 175 9.81 5.00 5.24
C VAL A 175 9.75 5.56 3.83
N ILE A 176 9.56 4.69 2.84
CA ILE A 176 9.32 5.06 1.44
C ILE A 176 8.01 4.43 1.02
N ASP A 177 7.02 5.23 0.64
CA ASP A 177 5.79 4.71 0.04
C ASP A 177 5.72 4.96 -1.47
N LEU A 178 5.10 4.00 -2.17
CA LEU A 178 4.99 3.95 -3.63
C LEU A 178 3.51 3.77 -4.00
N ALA A 179 2.99 4.68 -4.82
CA ALA A 179 1.57 4.68 -5.14
C ALA A 179 1.27 5.26 -6.53
N THR A 180 0.38 4.58 -7.26
CA THR A 180 -0.34 5.12 -8.41
C THR A 180 -1.46 6.04 -7.93
N LEU A 181 -1.10 7.14 -7.27
CA LEU A 181 -2.04 7.84 -6.39
C LEU A 181 -2.94 8.85 -7.08
N THR A 182 -2.44 9.59 -8.07
CA THR A 182 -3.20 10.69 -8.68
C THR A 182 -2.97 10.81 -10.17
N GLY A 183 -4.05 11.08 -10.91
CA GLY A 183 -3.94 11.56 -12.30
C GLY A 183 -3.28 12.94 -12.40
N ALA A 184 -3.29 13.73 -11.32
CA ALA A 184 -2.64 15.03 -11.26
C ALA A 184 -1.11 14.95 -11.42
N CYS A 185 -0.46 13.90 -10.89
CA CYS A 185 0.96 13.67 -11.13
C CYS A 185 1.28 13.50 -12.61
N VAL A 186 0.47 12.71 -13.33
CA VAL A 186 0.63 12.51 -14.78
C VAL A 186 0.37 13.80 -15.54
N ALA A 187 -0.67 14.54 -15.18
CA ALA A 187 -0.98 15.83 -15.81
C ALA A 187 0.15 16.87 -15.62
N ALA A 188 0.83 16.85 -14.47
CA ALA A 188 1.89 17.80 -14.15
C ALA A 188 3.26 17.40 -14.69
N LEU A 189 3.61 16.10 -14.64
CA LEU A 189 4.97 15.60 -14.84
C LEU A 189 5.12 14.68 -16.07
N GLY A 190 4.01 14.35 -16.74
CA GLY A 190 3.98 13.42 -17.86
C GLY A 190 4.10 11.95 -17.45
N HIS A 191 4.41 11.09 -18.41
CA HIS A 191 4.36 9.62 -18.25
C HIS A 191 5.71 8.97 -17.89
N LEU A 192 6.80 9.74 -17.90
CA LEU A 192 8.16 9.21 -17.75
C LEU A 192 8.80 9.49 -16.40
N THR A 193 8.18 10.32 -15.56
CA THR A 193 8.74 10.74 -14.28
C THR A 193 7.78 10.45 -13.13
N THR A 194 8.35 10.17 -11.96
CA THR A 194 7.60 9.94 -10.73
C THR A 194 7.57 11.22 -9.90
N GLY A 195 6.39 11.65 -9.47
CA GLY A 195 6.28 12.70 -8.46
C GLY A 195 6.74 12.18 -7.09
N ALA A 196 7.60 12.92 -6.41
CA ALA A 196 8.11 12.56 -5.10
C ALA A 196 7.94 13.72 -4.11
N VAL A 197 7.51 13.40 -2.90
CA VAL A 197 7.40 14.35 -1.77
C VAL A 197 8.14 13.74 -0.59
N SER A 198 8.98 14.52 0.07
CA SER A 198 9.74 14.08 1.25
C SER A 198 9.74 15.19 2.29
N ASN A 199 9.78 14.79 3.56
CA ASN A 199 10.06 15.68 4.68
C ASN A 199 11.56 15.70 5.04
N ASN A 200 12.40 15.01 4.28
CA ASN A 200 13.84 14.89 4.48
C ASN A 200 14.59 15.00 3.14
N ASP A 201 15.32 16.10 2.96
CA ASP A 201 16.04 16.40 1.72
C ASP A 201 17.19 15.41 1.45
N ALA A 202 17.89 14.96 2.50
CA ALA A 202 19.00 14.03 2.36
C ALA A 202 18.52 12.65 1.88
N LEU A 203 17.38 12.17 2.40
CA LEU A 203 16.76 10.93 1.92
C LEU A 203 16.24 11.11 0.49
N MET A 204 15.61 12.25 0.18
CA MET A 204 15.14 12.54 -1.18
C MET A 204 16.28 12.52 -2.20
N GLU A 205 17.42 13.13 -1.88
CA GLU A 205 18.58 13.13 -2.77
C GLU A 205 19.17 11.72 -2.96
N GLN A 206 19.16 10.87 -1.94
CA GLN A 206 19.55 9.46 -2.07
C GLN A 206 18.63 8.71 -3.04
N VAL A 207 17.30 8.89 -2.91
CA VAL A 207 16.31 8.28 -3.80
C VAL A 207 16.48 8.80 -5.24
N ARG A 208 16.66 10.11 -5.41
CA ARG A 208 16.85 10.74 -6.72
C ARG A 208 18.11 10.26 -7.44
N ARG A 209 19.18 9.94 -6.71
CA ARG A 209 20.41 9.37 -7.31
C ARG A 209 20.28 7.90 -7.69
N ALA A 210 19.35 7.18 -7.06
CA ALA A 210 19.13 5.76 -7.31
C ALA A 210 18.19 5.51 -8.50
N GLY A 211 17.32 6.46 -8.84
CA GLY A 211 16.43 6.44 -10.01
C GLY A 211 17.06 7.09 -11.22
#